data_AF-A0A2R6EKF9-F1
#
_entry.id   AF-A0A2R6EKF9-F1
#
_cell.length_a   1.000
_cell.length_b   1.000
_cell.length_c   1.000
_cell.angle_alpha   90.00
_cell.angle_beta   90.00
_cell.angle_gamma   90.00
#
_symmetry.space_group_name_H-M   'P 1'
#
loop_
_entity.id
_entity.type
_entity.pdbx_description
1 polymer ?
#
loop_
_entity_poly.entity_id
_entity_poly.type
_entity_poly.pdbx_seq_one_letter_code
_entity_poly.pdbx_strand_id
1 'polypeptide(L)'
;MNKLIDGEWRTDAYESKPESGRYHLYVSYACPWAHRTLLVRALKGLEDAITVDVVDPFRADDGWQFTPEKDGCTPDTVNGADYLREVYVQADPDVTCRVTVPVLWDKQEGTIVNNESAEIIRMLDTEMDAVATRDVDLYPEGYRDEVDRIIEEIYEPINNGVYRAGFA
;
A
#
# COMPACT_ATOMS: atom_id res chain seq x y z
N MET A 1 3.15 -2.26 -18.28
CA MET A 1 3.63 -0.91 -17.95
C MET A 1 2.63 -0.35 -16.97
N ASN A 2 3.05 0.02 -15.77
CA ASN A 2 2.15 0.52 -14.73
C ASN A 2 1.55 1.83 -15.23
N LYS A 3 0.24 1.99 -15.08
CA LYS A 3 -0.47 3.17 -15.55
C LYS A 3 -1.37 3.69 -14.45
N LEU A 4 -1.39 5.01 -14.33
CA LEU A 4 -2.37 5.69 -13.52
C LEU A 4 -3.73 5.65 -14.25
N ILE A 5 -4.73 5.05 -13.61
CA ILE A 5 -6.12 5.01 -14.09
C ILE A 5 -7.00 5.51 -12.94
N ASP A 6 -7.74 6.60 -13.16
CA ASP A 6 -8.64 7.21 -12.17
C ASP A 6 -8.02 7.54 -10.80
N GLY A 7 -6.70 7.79 -10.77
CA GLY A 7 -5.96 8.10 -9.54
C GLY A 7 -5.35 6.89 -8.83
N GLU A 8 -5.52 5.70 -9.38
CA GLU A 8 -4.93 4.44 -8.90
C GLU A 8 -3.88 3.94 -9.90
N TRP A 9 -2.70 3.55 -9.41
CA TRP A 9 -1.75 2.78 -10.22
C TRP A 9 -2.31 1.39 -10.39
N ARG A 10 -2.73 1.09 -11.62
CA ARG A 10 -3.12 -0.25 -12.03
C ARG A 10 -2.04 -0.83 -12.92
N THR A 11 -1.81 -2.12 -12.73
CA THR A 11 -0.91 -2.89 -13.58
C THR A 11 -1.75 -3.92 -14.32
N ASP A 12 -1.64 -3.95 -15.64
CA ASP A 12 -2.16 -5.08 -16.43
C ASP A 12 -1.32 -6.30 -16.05
N ALA A 13 -1.84 -7.12 -15.14
CA ALA A 13 -1.31 -8.44 -14.77
C ALA A 13 0.23 -8.52 -14.86
N TYR A 14 0.96 -7.77 -14.03
CA TYR A 14 2.38 -8.08 -13.90
C TYR A 14 2.50 -9.32 -13.02
N GLU A 15 3.16 -10.35 -13.54
CA GLU A 15 3.85 -11.36 -12.74
C GLU A 15 4.79 -10.61 -11.78
N SER A 16 4.28 -10.09 -10.66
CA SER A 16 5.16 -9.60 -9.59
C SER A 16 5.92 -10.83 -9.12
N LYS A 17 7.17 -10.95 -9.57
CA LYS A 17 7.97 -12.12 -9.23
C LYS A 17 8.21 -12.00 -7.74
N PRO A 18 7.76 -12.96 -6.92
CA PRO A 18 8.02 -12.93 -5.49
C PRO A 18 9.53 -12.94 -5.28
N GLU A 19 10.07 -11.78 -4.91
CA GLU A 19 11.51 -11.57 -4.76
C GLU A 19 11.77 -10.80 -3.47
N SER A 20 12.42 -11.48 -2.53
CA SER A 20 12.77 -10.91 -1.24
C SER A 20 13.66 -9.69 -1.43
N GLY A 21 13.28 -8.58 -0.82
CA GLY A 21 14.03 -7.34 -0.86
C GLY A 21 13.79 -6.49 -2.12
N ARG A 22 12.96 -6.91 -3.08
CA ARG A 22 12.59 -6.10 -4.26
C ARG A 22 11.57 -5.01 -3.93
N TYR A 23 10.56 -5.35 -3.14
CA TYR A 23 9.42 -4.47 -2.90
C TYR A 23 9.55 -3.65 -1.61
N HIS A 24 8.90 -2.49 -1.59
CA HIS A 24 8.86 -1.58 -0.45
C HIS A 24 7.45 -1.00 -0.27
N LEU A 25 7.03 -0.80 0.98
CA LEU A 25 5.73 -0.21 1.32
C LEU A 25 5.93 1.14 2.00
N TYR A 26 5.35 2.19 1.41
CA TYR A 26 5.18 3.47 2.11
C TYR A 26 3.81 3.51 2.78
N VAL A 27 3.79 3.77 4.09
CA VAL A 27 2.58 3.70 4.91
C VAL A 27 2.49 4.86 5.90
N SER A 28 1.30 5.09 6.45
CA SER A 28 1.13 5.83 7.70
C SER A 28 0.40 4.95 8.70
N TYR A 29 0.86 4.89 9.95
CA TYR A 29 0.16 4.19 11.02
C TYR A 29 -1.21 4.80 11.35
N ALA A 30 -1.47 6.05 10.96
CA ALA A 30 -2.76 6.70 11.13
C ALA A 30 -3.80 6.31 10.06
N CYS A 31 -3.39 5.68 8.95
CA CYS A 31 -4.27 5.37 7.83
C CYS A 31 -4.82 3.93 7.92
N PRO A 32 -6.16 3.74 8.01
CA PRO A 32 -6.75 2.39 8.06
C PRO A 32 -6.52 1.60 6.78
N TRP A 33 -6.42 2.26 5.62
CA TRP A 33 -6.14 1.60 4.34
C TRP A 33 -4.71 1.07 4.30
N ALA A 34 -3.74 1.86 4.77
CA ALA A 34 -2.35 1.43 4.85
C ALA A 34 -2.16 0.30 5.87
N HIS A 35 -2.89 0.37 6.99
CA HIS A 35 -2.84 -0.66 8.03
C HIS A 35 -3.23 -2.05 7.50
N ARG A 36 -4.14 -2.17 6.52
CA ARG A 36 -4.46 -3.46 5.88
C ARG A 36 -3.22 -4.14 5.32
N THR A 37 -2.37 -3.39 4.62
CA THR A 37 -1.15 -3.92 4.00
C THR A 37 -0.13 -4.35 5.05
N LEU A 38 -0.01 -3.59 6.15
CA LEU A 38 0.83 -3.96 7.28
C LEU A 38 0.36 -5.25 7.97
N LEU A 39 -0.95 -5.39 8.13
CA LEU A 39 -1.56 -6.57 8.74
C LEU A 39 -1.29 -7.81 7.88
N VAL A 40 -1.56 -7.74 6.57
CA VAL A 40 -1.30 -8.87 5.66
C VAL A 40 0.19 -9.20 5.59
N ARG A 41 1.07 -8.17 5.49
CA ARG A 41 2.52 -8.35 5.55
C ARG A 41 2.94 -9.13 6.81
N ALA A 42 2.40 -8.77 7.97
CA ALA A 42 2.69 -9.47 9.22
C ALA A 42 2.10 -10.88 9.25
N LEU A 43 0.86 -11.09 8.78
CA LEU A 43 0.20 -12.39 8.80
C LEU A 43 0.86 -13.42 7.87
N LYS A 44 1.31 -12.99 6.69
CA LYS A 44 2.07 -13.79 5.73
C LYS A 44 3.53 -13.98 6.11
N GLY A 45 4.03 -13.23 7.09
CA GLY A 45 5.43 -13.30 7.50
C GLY A 45 6.38 -12.71 6.44
N LEU A 46 6.01 -11.58 5.84
CA LEU A 46 6.73 -10.92 4.75
C LEU A 46 7.66 -9.80 5.25
N GLU A 47 7.99 -9.78 6.55
CA GLU A 47 8.67 -8.65 7.15
C GLU A 47 10.09 -8.45 6.61
N ASP A 48 10.81 -9.54 6.34
CA ASP A 48 12.15 -9.51 5.75
C ASP A 48 12.11 -9.30 4.23
N ALA A 49 11.04 -9.76 3.57
CA ALA A 49 10.89 -9.69 2.11
C ALA A 49 10.46 -8.30 1.63
N ILE A 50 9.63 -7.60 2.40
CA ILE A 50 9.05 -6.30 2.03
C ILE A 50 9.41 -5.29 3.11
N THR A 51 10.29 -4.36 2.76
CA THR A 51 10.68 -3.23 3.62
C THR A 51 9.55 -2.21 3.74
N VAL A 52 9.54 -1.41 4.81
CA VAL A 52 8.49 -0.42 5.08
C VAL A 52 9.12 0.89 5.53
N ASP A 53 8.63 2.01 5.00
CA ASP A 53 8.85 3.35 5.54
C ASP A 53 7.53 4.00 5.95
N VAL A 54 7.59 4.77 7.04
CA VAL A 54 6.43 5.31 7.74
C VAL A 54 6.47 6.84 7.70
N VAL A 55 5.50 7.42 6.99
CA VAL A 55 5.31 8.88 6.94
C VAL A 55 4.64 9.40 8.21
N ASP A 56 4.79 10.70 8.44
CA ASP A 56 4.18 11.44 9.54
C ASP A 56 2.66 11.19 9.63
N PRO A 57 2.10 10.91 10.83
CA PRO A 57 0.65 10.83 11.00
C PRO A 57 -0.06 12.18 10.76
N PHE A 58 0.64 13.31 10.91
CA PHE A 58 0.09 14.63 10.63
C PHE A 58 0.29 15.02 9.17
N ARG A 59 -0.80 15.05 8.41
CA ARG A 59 -0.83 15.42 6.99
C ARG A 59 -1.17 16.91 6.84
N ALA A 60 -0.15 17.74 6.61
CA ALA A 60 -0.28 19.17 6.34
C ALA A 60 -0.61 19.47 4.86
N ASP A 61 -0.51 20.74 4.46
CA ASP A 61 -0.83 21.23 3.10
C ASP A 61 -0.04 20.50 2.01
N ASP A 62 1.22 20.20 2.31
CA ASP A 62 2.18 19.53 1.44
C ASP A 62 1.98 18.00 1.36
N GLY A 63 1.04 17.45 2.15
CA GLY A 63 0.68 16.05 2.16
C GLY A 63 1.48 15.21 3.16
N TRP A 64 1.79 13.97 2.77
CA TRP A 64 2.52 13.02 3.61
C TRP A 64 4.01 13.31 3.60
N GLN A 65 4.58 13.59 4.78
CA GLN A 65 5.98 13.97 4.96
C GLN A 65 6.77 12.85 5.66
N PHE A 66 8.06 12.72 5.35
CA PHE A 66 8.98 11.91 6.13
C PHE A 66 9.62 12.77 7.24
N THR A 67 9.33 12.45 8.51
CA THR A 67 9.79 13.20 9.70
C THR A 67 10.49 12.27 10.68
N PRO A 68 11.68 11.73 10.34
CA PRO A 68 12.38 10.70 11.12
C PRO A 68 12.72 11.11 12.57
N GLU A 69 12.70 12.39 12.88
CA GLU A 69 12.87 12.92 14.23
C GLU A 69 11.67 12.66 15.15
N LYS A 70 10.49 12.30 14.60
CA LYS A 70 9.31 11.94 15.36
C LYS A 70 9.24 10.44 15.60
N ASP A 71 8.77 10.06 16.79
CA ASP A 71 8.63 8.65 17.15
C ASP A 71 7.66 7.92 16.21
N GLY A 72 8.05 6.71 15.79
CA GLY A 72 7.30 5.88 14.85
C GLY A 72 7.35 6.31 13.37
N CYS A 73 8.07 7.39 13.03
CA CYS A 73 8.29 7.81 11.64
C CYS A 73 9.69 7.37 11.17
N THR A 74 9.86 7.19 9.86
CA THR A 74 11.16 6.85 9.26
C THR A 74 11.54 7.86 8.18
N PRO A 75 12.83 7.99 7.81
CA PRO A 75 13.18 8.69 6.58
C PRO A 75 12.77 7.81 5.39
N ASP A 76 12.65 8.38 4.20
CA ASP A 76 12.56 7.57 2.99
C ASP A 76 13.92 6.90 2.72
N THR A 77 14.00 5.60 3.01
CA THR A 77 15.22 4.80 2.86
C THR A 77 15.48 4.35 1.43
N VAL A 78 14.53 4.54 0.51
CA VAL A 78 14.61 4.06 -0.87
C VAL A 78 14.95 5.20 -1.83
N ASN A 79 14.21 6.31 -1.79
CA ASN A 79 14.38 7.40 -2.74
C ASN A 79 14.95 8.68 -2.09
N GLY A 80 15.02 8.74 -0.76
CA GLY A 80 15.51 9.91 -0.03
C GLY A 80 14.61 11.14 -0.17
N ALA A 81 13.31 10.94 -0.42
CA ALA A 81 12.32 12.00 -0.50
C ALA A 81 12.02 12.62 0.87
N ASP A 82 11.71 13.92 0.88
CA ASP A 82 11.18 14.61 2.06
C ASP A 82 9.64 14.44 2.14
N TYR A 83 8.99 14.27 1.00
CA TYR A 83 7.54 14.08 0.89
C TYR A 83 7.16 12.94 -0.05
N LEU A 84 6.10 12.21 0.28
CA LEU A 84 5.61 11.09 -0.55
C LEU A 84 5.22 11.53 -1.97
N ARG A 85 4.85 12.79 -2.18
CA ARG A 85 4.54 13.33 -3.53
C ARG A 85 5.75 13.26 -4.46
N GLU A 86 6.97 13.35 -3.91
CA GLU A 86 8.20 13.29 -4.70
C GLU A 86 8.42 11.86 -5.22
N VAL A 87 8.05 10.84 -4.44
CA VAL A 87 8.02 9.43 -4.89
C VAL A 87 7.02 9.23 -6.03
N TYR A 88 5.86 9.86 -5.97
CA TYR A 88 4.87 9.85 -7.07
C TYR A 88 5.42 10.49 -8.34
N VAL A 89 6.04 11.67 -8.23
CA VAL A 89 6.66 12.39 -9.36
C VAL A 89 7.85 11.60 -9.92
N GLN A 90 8.58 10.87 -9.09
CA GLN A 90 9.67 10.01 -9.54
C GLN A 90 9.16 8.83 -10.37
N ALA A 91 8.02 8.23 -9.99
CA ALA A 91 7.40 7.16 -10.78
C ALA A 91 6.82 7.67 -12.10
N ASP A 92 6.25 8.88 -12.10
CA ASP A 92 5.70 9.54 -13.29
C ASP A 92 5.79 11.08 -13.13
N PRO A 93 6.68 11.76 -13.89
CA PRO A 93 6.86 13.21 -13.79
C PRO A 93 5.60 14.03 -14.13
N ASP A 94 4.68 13.46 -14.89
CA ASP A 94 3.46 14.12 -15.35
C ASP A 94 2.22 13.73 -14.50
N VAL A 95 2.45 13.05 -13.37
CA VAL A 95 1.37 12.57 -12.49
C VAL A 95 0.45 13.69 -12.02
N THR A 96 -0.85 13.49 -12.20
CA THR A 96 -1.90 14.37 -11.65
C THR A 96 -2.94 13.56 -10.89
N CYS A 97 -2.62 13.17 -9.65
CA CYS A 97 -3.54 12.46 -8.78
C CYS A 97 -3.41 12.86 -7.31
N ARG A 98 -4.24 12.27 -6.46
CA ARG A 98 -4.04 12.35 -5.01
C ARG A 98 -2.85 11.48 -4.61
N VAL A 99 -1.99 12.03 -3.75
CA VAL A 99 -0.90 11.30 -3.11
C VAL A 99 -1.45 10.59 -1.88
N THR A 100 -1.52 9.27 -1.93
CA THR A 100 -2.15 8.42 -0.92
C THR A 100 -1.15 7.46 -0.28
N VAL A 101 -1.51 6.93 0.88
CA VAL A 101 -0.90 5.71 1.44
C VAL A 101 -2.00 4.65 1.55
N PRO A 102 -1.69 3.36 1.36
CA PRO A 102 -0.36 2.78 1.12
C PRO A 102 0.16 3.00 -0.31
N VAL A 103 1.46 2.82 -0.50
CA VAL A 103 2.11 2.68 -1.82
C VAL A 103 2.98 1.44 -1.80
N LEU A 104 2.75 0.52 -2.73
CA LEU A 104 3.67 -0.57 -3.03
C LEU A 104 4.63 -0.12 -4.13
N TRP A 105 5.92 -0.11 -3.83
CA TRP A 105 7.00 0.36 -4.68
C TRP A 105 7.89 -0.80 -5.13
N ASP A 106 8.31 -0.77 -6.40
CA ASP A 106 9.30 -1.68 -6.95
C ASP A 106 10.67 -1.00 -6.98
N LYS A 107 11.62 -1.48 -6.16
CA LYS A 107 12.96 -0.89 -6.07
C LYS A 107 13.84 -1.21 -7.29
N GLN A 108 13.52 -2.26 -8.06
CA GLN A 108 14.28 -2.61 -9.26
C GLN A 108 13.87 -1.73 -10.44
N GLU A 109 12.57 -1.56 -10.63
CA GLU A 109 12.03 -0.75 -11.74
C GLU A 109 11.96 0.73 -11.38
N GLY A 110 12.09 1.09 -10.10
CA GLY A 110 12.05 2.47 -9.64
C GLY A 110 10.70 3.14 -9.87
N THR A 111 9.60 2.41 -9.65
CA THR A 111 8.25 2.90 -9.90
C THR A 111 7.22 2.37 -8.91
N ILE A 112 6.05 3.00 -8.87
CA ILE A 112 4.90 2.54 -8.09
C ILE A 112 4.30 1.32 -8.76
N VAL A 113 4.17 0.22 -8.02
CA VAL A 113 3.41 -0.96 -8.42
C VAL A 113 1.92 -0.67 -8.30
N ASN A 114 1.48 -0.26 -7.11
CA ASN A 114 0.06 -0.05 -6.81
C ASN A 114 -0.10 0.88 -5.59
N ASN A 115 -1.21 1.62 -5.50
CA ASN A 115 -1.57 2.46 -4.34
C ASN A 115 -3.00 2.21 -3.82
N GLU A 116 -3.69 1.18 -4.32
CA GLU A 116 -4.98 0.71 -3.83
C GLU A 116 -4.79 -0.43 -2.82
N SER A 117 -5.17 -0.15 -1.57
CA SER A 117 -5.00 -1.07 -0.45
C SER A 117 -5.61 -2.45 -0.66
N ALA A 118 -6.78 -2.55 -1.29
CA ALA A 118 -7.51 -3.80 -1.50
C ALA A 118 -6.83 -4.70 -2.53
N GLU A 119 -6.23 -4.11 -3.56
CA GLU A 119 -5.45 -4.83 -4.56
C GLU A 119 -4.09 -5.26 -3.98
N ILE A 120 -3.42 -4.36 -3.26
CA ILE A 120 -2.13 -4.66 -2.61
C ILE A 120 -2.27 -5.86 -1.67
N ILE A 121 -3.30 -5.92 -0.82
CA ILE A 121 -3.45 -7.07 0.09
C ILE A 121 -3.69 -8.39 -0.66
N ARG A 122 -4.39 -8.37 -1.80
CA ARG A 122 -4.56 -9.56 -2.64
C ARG A 122 -3.23 -9.98 -3.25
N MET A 123 -2.44 -9.03 -3.78
CA MET A 123 -1.08 -9.32 -4.29
C MET A 123 -0.18 -9.92 -3.21
N LEU A 124 -0.16 -9.34 -2.00
CA LEU A 124 0.63 -9.87 -0.88
C LEU A 124 0.19 -11.27 -0.44
N ASP A 125 -1.11 -11.56 -0.53
CA ASP A 125 -1.66 -12.85 -0.13
C ASP A 125 -1.41 -13.94 -1.19
N THR A 126 -1.54 -13.64 -2.48
CA THR A 126 -1.54 -14.67 -3.54
C THR A 126 -0.26 -14.72 -4.38
N GLU A 127 0.49 -13.62 -4.50
CA GLU A 127 1.66 -13.55 -5.39
C GLU A 127 2.99 -13.69 -4.64
N MET A 128 3.00 -13.43 -3.32
CA MET A 128 4.22 -13.41 -2.50
C MET A 128 4.53 -14.73 -1.77
N ASP A 129 3.80 -15.81 -2.06
CA ASP A 129 3.93 -17.10 -1.35
C ASP A 129 5.35 -17.66 -1.38
N ALA A 130 6.09 -17.50 -2.47
CA ALA A 130 7.45 -18.04 -2.58
C ALA A 130 8.47 -17.37 -1.63
N VAL A 131 8.13 -16.20 -1.08
CA VAL A 131 8.98 -15.45 -0.13
C VAL A 131 8.30 -15.26 1.23
N ALA A 132 7.07 -15.74 1.40
CA ALA A 132 6.36 -15.74 2.66
C ALA A 132 6.97 -16.76 3.62
N THR A 133 7.06 -16.40 4.91
CA THR A 133 7.56 -17.32 5.95
C THR A 133 6.45 -18.05 6.69
N ARG A 134 5.18 -17.71 6.43
CA ARG A 134 4.01 -18.33 7.03
C ARG A 134 3.05 -18.82 5.96
N ASP A 135 2.58 -20.05 6.14
CA ASP A 135 1.59 -20.69 5.29
C ASP A 135 0.18 -20.29 5.77
N VAL A 136 -0.30 -19.17 5.23
CA VAL A 136 -1.62 -18.59 5.53
C VAL A 136 -2.26 -18.16 4.22
N ASP A 137 -3.51 -18.59 4.01
CA ASP A 137 -4.38 -18.14 2.92
C ASP A 137 -5.48 -17.27 3.52
N LEU A 138 -5.45 -15.97 3.21
CA LEU A 138 -6.40 -15.00 3.74
C LEU A 138 -7.68 -14.90 2.88
N TYR A 139 -7.68 -15.52 1.70
CA TYR A 139 -8.80 -15.50 0.76
C TYR A 139 -9.05 -16.89 0.11
N PRO A 140 -9.34 -17.91 0.93
CA PRO A 140 -9.47 -19.30 0.48
C PRO A 140 -10.69 -19.54 -0.40
N GLU A 141 -10.52 -20.40 -1.42
CA GLU A 141 -11.49 -20.65 -2.50
C GLU A 141 -12.92 -20.91 -2.02
N GLY A 142 -13.11 -21.68 -0.94
CA GLY A 142 -14.44 -22.02 -0.41
C GLY A 142 -15.19 -20.90 0.32
N TYR A 143 -14.53 -19.77 0.60
CA TYR A 143 -15.10 -18.65 1.35
C TYR A 143 -15.14 -17.33 0.56
N ARG A 144 -14.62 -17.30 -0.68
CA ARG A 144 -14.43 -16.06 -1.45
C ARG A 144 -15.72 -15.26 -1.62
N ASP A 145 -16.81 -15.91 -2.04
CA ASP A 145 -18.11 -15.26 -2.22
C ASP A 145 -18.65 -14.63 -0.93
N GLU A 146 -18.45 -15.31 0.21
CA GLU A 146 -18.88 -14.80 1.51
C GLU A 146 -18.01 -13.62 1.94
N VAL A 147 -16.70 -13.71 1.76
CA VAL A 147 -15.74 -12.64 2.07
C VAL A 147 -16.03 -11.40 1.21
N ASP A 148 -16.20 -11.55 -0.10
CA ASP A 148 -16.47 -10.42 -1.00
C ASP A 148 -17.79 -9.73 -0.62
N ARG A 149 -18.85 -10.50 -0.36
CA ARG A 149 -20.12 -9.95 0.12
C ARG A 149 -19.95 -9.15 1.42
N ILE A 150 -19.22 -9.68 2.41
CA ILE A 150 -18.99 -9.00 3.69
C ILE A 150 -18.16 -7.72 3.47
N ILE A 151 -17.15 -7.76 2.61
CA ILE A 151 -16.34 -6.59 2.27
C ILE A 151 -17.23 -5.49 1.64
N GLU A 152 -18.09 -5.84 0.70
CA GLU A 152 -19.04 -4.91 0.07
C GLU A 152 -20.02 -4.32 1.10
N GLU A 153 -20.59 -5.15 1.97
CA GLU A 153 -21.52 -4.72 3.02
C GLU A 153 -20.88 -3.78 4.05
N ILE A 154 -19.57 -3.87 4.29
CA ILE A 154 -18.85 -3.03 5.26
C ILE A 154 -18.24 -1.79 4.61
N TYR A 155 -17.81 -1.86 3.34
CA TYR A 155 -16.99 -0.80 2.73
C TYR A 155 -17.71 0.55 2.70
N GLU A 156 -18.86 0.63 2.02
CA GLU A 156 -19.59 1.89 1.87
C GLU A 156 -20.17 2.43 3.19
N PRO A 157 -20.92 1.64 3.98
CA PRO A 157 -21.59 2.18 5.16
C PRO A 157 -20.69 2.36 6.38
N ILE A 158 -19.56 1.64 6.47
CA ILE A 158 -18.69 1.67 7.67
C ILE A 158 -17.33 2.27 7.31
N ASN A 159 -16.54 1.59 6.47
CA ASN A 159 -15.15 1.99 6.24
C ASN A 159 -15.07 3.38 5.59
N ASN A 160 -15.87 3.61 4.54
CA ASN A 160 -16.01 4.91 3.89
C ASN A 160 -17.08 5.78 4.58
N GLY A 161 -18.07 5.17 5.22
CA GLY A 161 -19.20 5.87 5.85
C GLY A 161 -18.77 6.87 6.91
N VAL A 162 -17.77 6.55 7.74
CA VAL A 162 -17.23 7.48 8.74
C VAL A 162 -16.57 8.71 8.12
N TYR A 163 -15.89 8.56 6.98
CA TYR A 163 -15.29 9.67 6.24
C TYR A 163 -16.36 10.55 5.62
N ARG A 164 -17.38 9.93 5.00
CA ARG A 164 -18.53 10.65 4.44
C ARG A 164 -19.28 11.45 5.49
N ALA A 165 -19.47 10.90 6.69
CA ALA A 165 -20.13 11.59 7.79
C ALA A 165 -19.26 12.70 8.40
N GLY A 166 -17.96 12.45 8.59
CA GLY A 166 -17.04 13.40 9.22
C GLY A 166 -16.66 14.60 8.35
N PHE A 167 -16.77 14.47 7.02
CA PHE A 167 -16.47 15.53 6.05
C PHE A 167 -17.70 16.11 5.35
N ALA A 168 -18.91 15.85 5.87
CA ALA A 168 -20.18 16.38 5.36
C ALA A 168 -20.39 17.88 5.66
#